data_AF-A0A367J6J3-F1
#
_entry.id   AF-A0A367J6J3-F1
#
_cell.length_a   1.000
_cell.length_b   1.000
_cell.length_c   1.000
_cell.angle_alpha   90.00
_cell.angle_beta   90.00
_cell.angle_gamma   90.00
#
_symmetry.space_group_name_H-M   'P 1'
#
loop_
_entity.id
_entity.type
_entity.pdbx_description
1 polymer ?
#
loop_
_entity_poly.entity_id
_entity_poly.type
_entity_poly.pdbx_seq_one_letter_code
_entity_poly.pdbx_strand_id
1 'polypeptide(L)' 'MCDLSDPRIVEAYTSIVEEGTADWLLLGYHDTRDVISLYFSGSGGLAEFRNHLSDEVLYGFVKVDDRFILITWVSEQV' A
#
# COMPACT_ATOMS: atom_id res chain seq x y z
N MET A 1 5.88 18.32 2.54
CA MET A 1 6.48 17.47 1.48
C MET A 1 6.42 16.08 2.06
N CYS A 2 5.61 15.19 1.49
CA CYS A 2 5.35 13.87 2.07
C CYS A 2 6.66 13.07 2.10
N ASP A 3 7.09 12.62 3.27
CA ASP A 3 8.28 11.83 3.46
C ASP A 3 7.99 10.38 3.07
N LEU A 4 8.62 9.95 1.97
CA LEU A 4 8.56 8.59 1.39
C LEU A 4 9.89 7.85 1.60
N SER A 5 10.70 8.25 2.58
CA SER A 5 12.06 7.71 2.76
C SER A 5 12.11 6.26 3.24
N ASP A 6 10.97 5.59 3.44
CA ASP A 6 10.93 4.20 3.88
C ASP A 6 11.42 3.27 2.74
N PRO A 7 12.61 2.64 2.89
CA PRO A 7 13.17 1.78 1.84
C PRO A 7 12.29 0.56 1.57
N ARG A 8 11.46 0.14 2.55
CA ARG A 8 10.56 -1.01 2.41
C ARG A 8 9.47 -0.76 1.37
N ILE A 9 9.08 0.50 1.16
CA ILE A 9 8.10 0.86 0.11
C ILE A 9 8.71 0.56 -1.27
N VAL A 10 9.96 0.96 -1.47
CA VAL A 10 10.68 0.72 -2.72
C VAL A 10 10.91 -0.77 -2.93
N GLU A 11 11.32 -1.50 -1.89
CA GLU A 11 11.48 -2.96 -1.94
C GLU A 11 10.17 -3.66 -2.33
N ALA A 12 9.06 -3.36 -1.64
CA ALA A 12 7.76 -3.96 -1.94
C ALA A 12 7.27 -3.60 -3.36
N TYR A 13 7.47 -2.35 -3.79
CA TYR A 13 7.13 -1.93 -5.15
C TYR A 13 7.93 -2.70 -6.20
N THR A 14 9.24 -2.84 -6.01
CA THR A 14 10.11 -3.64 -6.88
C THR A 14 9.67 -5.10 -6.90
N SER A 15 9.33 -5.68 -5.76
CA SER A 15 8.80 -7.06 -5.69
C SER A 15 7.50 -7.23 -6.48
N ILE A 16 6.63 -6.23 -6.55
CA ILE A 16 5.39 -6.28 -7.35
C ILE A 16 5.67 -6.13 -8.85
N VAL A 17 6.53 -5.17 -9.20
CA VAL A 17 6.79 -4.82 -10.60
C VAL A 17 7.71 -5.82 -11.28
N GLU A 18 8.85 -6.14 -10.64
CA GLU A 18 9.92 -6.94 -11.23
C GLU A 18 9.80 -8.44 -10.87
N GLU A 19 9.57 -8.77 -9.61
CA GLU A 19 9.63 -10.17 -9.16
C GLU A 19 8.30 -10.92 -9.30
N GLY A 20 7.17 -10.23 -9.13
CA GLY A 20 5.84 -10.85 -9.07
C GLY A 20 5.64 -11.74 -7.84
N THR A 21 6.42 -11.53 -6.77
CA THR A 21 6.30 -12.25 -5.49
C THR A 21 5.21 -11.68 -4.59
N ALA A 22 4.90 -10.40 -4.78
CA ALA A 22 3.78 -9.70 -4.19
C ALA A 22 2.90 -9.13 -5.30
N ASP A 23 1.60 -9.06 -5.05
CA ASP A 23 0.63 -8.46 -5.97
C ASP A 23 0.13 -7.11 -5.46
N TRP A 24 0.29 -6.85 -4.16
CA TRP A 24 -0.20 -5.62 -3.55
C TRP A 24 0.67 -5.14 -2.39
N LEU A 25 0.61 -3.84 -2.14
CA LEU A 25 1.13 -3.18 -0.95
C LEU A 25 0.10 -2.18 -0.41
N LEU A 26 0.18 -1.92 0.89
CA LEU A 26 -0.66 -1.00 1.64
C LEU A 26 0.26 -0.04 2.38
N LEU A 27 0.03 1.24 2.15
CA LEU A 27 0.72 2.34 2.77
C LEU A 27 -0.25 3.08 3.69
N GLY A 28 0.25 3.57 4.82
CA GLY A 28 -0.52 4.35 5.76
C GLY A 28 0.29 5.48 6.39
N TYR A 29 -0.43 6.44 6.94
CA TYR A 29 0.12 7.52 7.76
C TYR A 29 0.00 7.09 9.21
N HIS A 30 1.10 6.66 9.83
CA HIS A 30 1.15 6.13 11.20
C HIS A 30 0.88 7.22 12.25
N ASP A 31 -0.33 7.80 12.25
CA ASP A 31 -0.75 9.00 13.00
C ASP A 31 0.11 10.27 12.76
N THR A 32 1.06 10.19 11.83
CA THR A 32 1.89 11.32 11.39
C THR A 32 1.33 11.93 10.12
N ARG A 33 1.11 13.25 10.11
CA ARG A 33 0.59 13.96 8.92
C ARG A 33 1.52 13.96 7.71
N ASP A 34 2.81 13.69 7.91
CA ASP A 34 3.83 13.93 6.88
C ASP A 34 4.65 12.70 6.48
N VAL A 35 4.54 11.57 7.20
CA VAL A 35 5.35 10.37 6.95
C VAL A 35 4.45 9.22 6.53
N ILE A 36 4.67 8.69 5.34
CA ILE A 36 4.00 7.49 4.86
C ILE A 36 4.91 6.29 5.08
N SER A 37 4.35 5.18 5.55
CA SER A 37 5.10 3.96 5.82
C SER A 37 4.41 2.76 5.20
N LEU A 38 5.19 1.74 4.86
CA LEU A 38 4.63 0.46 4.44
C LEU A 38 3.97 -0.22 5.64
N TYR A 39 2.67 -0.49 5.53
CA TYR A 39 1.91 -1.22 6.54
C TYR A 39 1.99 -2.72 6.25
N PHE A 40 1.54 -3.12 5.06
CA PHE A 40 1.45 -4.51 4.66
C PHE A 40 1.74 -4.68 3.17
N SER A 41 2.22 -5.85 2.78
CA SER A 41 2.32 -6.29 1.39
C SER A 41 2.02 -7.78 1.31
N GLY A 42 1.53 -8.23 0.16
CA GLY A 42 1.13 -9.62 -0.01
C GLY A 42 0.79 -9.99 -1.44
N SER A 43 0.41 -11.25 -1.64
CA SER A 43 0.03 -11.86 -2.92
C SER A 43 -1.39 -12.44 -2.92
N GLY A 44 -2.19 -12.18 -1.89
CA GLY A 44 -3.61 -12.54 -1.86
C GLY A 44 -4.54 -11.56 -2.59
N GLY A 45 -3.98 -10.62 -3.35
CA GLY A 45 -4.71 -9.59 -4.10
C GLY A 45 -5.66 -8.72 -3.27
N LEU A 46 -6.70 -8.21 -3.92
CA LEU A 46 -7.72 -7.34 -3.31
C LEU A 46 -8.48 -7.96 -2.13
N ALA A 47 -8.62 -9.29 -2.13
CA ALA A 47 -9.35 -10.01 -1.08
C ALA A 47 -8.61 -10.03 0.26
N GLU A 48 -7.27 -10.06 0.22
CA GLU A 48 -6.41 -9.94 1.40
C GLU A 48 -6.20 -8.47 1.78
N PHE A 49 -6.00 -7.61 0.78
CA PHE A 49 -5.85 -6.16 0.95
C PHE A 49 -6.99 -5.56 1.80
N ARG A 50 -8.25 -5.87 1.49
CA ARG A 50 -9.41 -5.31 2.21
C ARG A 50 -9.44 -5.66 3.71
N ASN A 51 -8.80 -6.76 4.12
CA ASN A 51 -8.78 -7.17 5.52
C ASN A 51 -7.82 -6.32 6.36
N HIS A 52 -6.94 -5.57 5.71
CA HIS A 52 -5.94 -4.69 6.33
C HIS A 52 -6.37 -3.22 6.30
N LEU A 53 -7.58 -2.90 5.82
CA LEU A 53 -8.12 -1.55 5.84
C LEU A 53 -8.54 -1.17 7.28
N SER A 54 -8.13 0.01 7.71
CA SER A 54 -8.37 0.60 9.03
C SER A 54 -9.10 1.95 8.91
N ASP A 55 -9.44 2.53 10.06
CA ASP A 55 -10.11 3.84 10.19
C ASP A 55 -9.13 5.02 10.02
N GLU A 56 -8.29 4.98 8.99
CA GLU A 56 -7.34 6.04 8.65
C GLU A 56 -7.22 6.21 7.12
N VAL A 57 -6.44 7.19 6.67
CA VAL A 57 -6.14 7.36 5.24
C VAL A 57 -5.06 6.36 4.85
N LEU A 58 -5.39 5.47 3.92
CA LEU A 58 -4.50 4.44 3.42
C LEU A 58 -4.37 4.52 1.89
N TYR A 59 -3.20 4.13 1.39
CA TYR A 59 -2.96 3.98 -0.04
C TYR A 59 -2.57 2.55 -0.36
N GLY A 60 -3.44 1.87 -1.09
CA GLY A 60 -3.16 0.59 -1.69
C GLY A 60 -2.55 0.73 -3.07
N PHE A 61 -1.55 -0.07 -3.37
CA PHE A 61 -1.07 -0.26 -4.73
C PHE A 61 -1.16 -1.75 -5.06
N VAL A 62 -1.94 -2.08 -6.09
CA VAL A 62 -2.24 -3.45 -6.49
C VAL A 62 -1.91 -3.64 -7.96
N LYS A 63 -1.20 -4.71 -8.29
CA LYS A 63 -0.99 -5.18 -9.66
C LYS A 63 -2.00 -6.29 -9.95
N VAL A 64 -2.75 -6.12 -11.04
CA VAL A 64 -3.67 -7.12 -11.55
C VAL A 64 -3.32 -7.35 -13.02
N ASP A 65 -2.85 -8.56 -13.32
CA ASP A 65 -2.24 -8.90 -14.61
C ASP A 65 -1.05 -7.97 -14.93
N ASP A 66 -1.19 -7.11 -15.93
CA ASP A 66 -0.21 -6.08 -16.35
C ASP A 66 -0.67 -4.66 -16.03
N ARG A 67 -1.66 -4.50 -15.15
CA ARG A 67 -2.23 -3.20 -14.79
C ARG A 67 -1.96 -2.88 -13.34
N PHE A 68 -1.66 -1.61 -13.09
CA PHE A 68 -1.45 -1.09 -11.75
C PHE A 68 -2.68 -0.27 -11.34
N ILE A 69 -3.19 -0.55 -10.15
CA ILE A 69 -4.32 0.13 -9.55
C ILE A 69 -3.82 0.80 -8.27
N LEU A 70 -4.01 2.11 -8.20
CA LEU A 70 -3.82 2.87 -6.97
C LEU A 70 -5.19 3.04 -6.31
N ILE A 71 -5.29 2.59 -5.06
CA ILE A 71 -6.49 2.66 -4.24
C ILE A 71 -6.21 3.66 -3.13
N THR A 72 -6.95 4.77 -3.12
CA THR A 72 -6.93 5.69 -1.98
C THR A 72 -8.14 5.38 -1.11
N TRP A 73 -7.89 4.88 0.09
CA TRP A 73 -8.90 4.67 1.10
C TRP A 73 -8.91 5.84 2.06
N VAL A 74 -10.09 6.42 2.26
CA VAL A 74 -10.32 7.50 3.22
C VAL A 74 -11.49 7.03 4.07
N SER A 75 -11.24 6.71 5.34
CA SER A 75 -12.33 6.36 6.26
C SER A 75 -13.26 7.57 6.47
N GLU A 76 -14.57 7.31 6.62
CA GLU A 76 -15.56 8.36 6.91
C GLU A 76 -15.39 8.97 8.32
N GLN A 77 -14.59 8.33 9.18
CA GLN A 77 -14.32 8.81 10.54
C GLN A 77 -13.20 9.87 10.61
N VAL A 78 -12.57 10.22 9.47
CA VAL A 78 -11.45 11.17 9.37
C VAL A 78 -11.92 12.60 9.07
#